data_AF-A0A1U7YF54-F1
#
_entry.id   AF-A0A1U7YF54-F1
#
_cell.length_a   1.000
_cell.length_b   1.000
_cell.length_c   1.000
_cell.angle_alpha   90.00
_cell.angle_beta   90.00
_cell.angle_gamma   90.00
#
_symmetry.space_group_name_H-M   'P 1'
#
loop_
_entity.id
_entity.type
_entity.pdbx_description
1 polymer ?
#
loop_
_entity_poly.entity_id
_entity_poly.type
_entity_poly.pdbx_seq_one_letter_code
_entity_poly.pdbx_strand_id
1 'polypeptide(L)'
;MDYSIFPIFISMILTLSTSVNGQAIGSPNLSPAPAPGPEYTNLAELLSVTGPFHTFLDYLESTKVIDTFQNQANTTKEGITLFVPKDSAFSKLKKPSLSNLTADQLKSLCLFHALPHYYSLADFKNLSKISPVYTFAGGELYSLNFTDVSGTVHLTSGWTNTKVSSAVRATYPVAVYQVDKVLLPEAIFGTDIPPTPAPVVDIAPDADSPDADNGKAIPVASPDSTSLSSSHRMMTWGVSNNLFLAIAGGFLMFL
;
A
#
# COMPACT_ATOMS: atom_id res chain seq x y z
N MET A 1 -61.28 47.26 45.68
CA MET A 1 -61.79 46.86 44.35
C MET A 1 -60.73 45.93 43.81
N ASP A 2 -60.88 44.63 44.01
CA ASP A 2 -59.88 43.67 43.53
C ASP A 2 -60.60 42.42 43.02
N TYR A 3 -60.12 41.97 41.87
CA TYR A 3 -60.85 41.24 40.85
C TYR A 3 -60.89 39.73 41.11
N SER A 4 -62.05 39.13 40.81
CA SER A 4 -62.23 37.70 40.54
C SER A 4 -61.57 37.29 39.23
N ILE A 5 -61.20 36.00 39.06
CA ILE A 5 -61.64 35.11 37.96
C ILE A 5 -61.04 33.70 38.08
N PHE A 6 -61.97 32.73 38.19
CA PHE A 6 -62.05 31.32 37.77
C PHE A 6 -60.93 30.28 37.99
N PRO A 7 -61.27 29.11 38.61
CA PRO A 7 -60.40 27.93 38.68
C PRO A 7 -60.55 26.95 37.50
N ILE A 8 -59.41 26.31 37.23
CA ILE A 8 -59.08 25.28 36.25
C ILE A 8 -59.69 23.93 36.64
N PHE A 9 -60.30 23.21 35.69
CA PHE A 9 -60.57 21.77 35.83
C PHE A 9 -60.01 21.01 34.61
N ILE A 10 -58.95 20.25 34.88
CA ILE A 10 -58.35 19.24 34.00
C ILE A 10 -59.26 18.02 34.02
N SER A 11 -59.78 17.60 32.85
CA SER A 11 -60.51 16.34 32.70
C SER A 11 -59.66 15.35 31.90
N MET A 12 -59.32 14.25 32.56
CA MET A 12 -58.55 13.10 32.11
C MET A 12 -59.47 12.19 31.28
N ILE A 13 -59.18 12.01 29.99
CA ILE A 13 -59.92 11.07 29.12
C ILE A 13 -59.11 9.78 29.01
N LEU A 14 -59.58 8.74 29.70
CA LEU A 14 -59.14 7.36 29.59
C LEU A 14 -59.89 6.70 28.43
N THR A 15 -59.20 6.34 27.34
CA THR A 15 -59.81 5.56 26.25
C THR A 15 -59.46 4.08 26.40
N LEU A 16 -60.50 3.25 26.53
CA LEU A 16 -60.42 1.79 26.60
C LEU A 16 -60.28 1.21 25.18
N SER A 17 -59.30 0.32 25.01
CA SER A 17 -59.13 -0.49 23.79
C SER A 17 -60.26 -1.52 23.67
N THR A 18 -60.91 -1.58 22.50
CA THR A 18 -61.74 -2.73 22.11
C THR A 18 -61.06 -3.43 20.93
N SER A 19 -60.75 -4.72 21.07
CA SER A 19 -60.32 -5.55 19.94
C SER A 19 -61.56 -5.97 19.16
N VAL A 20 -61.61 -5.62 17.87
CA VAL A 20 -62.58 -6.16 16.94
C VAL A 20 -61.83 -7.05 15.94
N ASN A 21 -62.20 -8.32 15.93
CA ASN A 21 -61.75 -9.31 14.96
C ASN A 21 -62.80 -9.36 13.86
N GLY A 22 -62.44 -9.03 12.61
CA GLY A 22 -63.41 -8.96 11.50
C GLY A 22 -62.77 -8.81 10.12
N GLN A 23 -62.57 -9.97 9.46
CA GLN A 23 -62.41 -10.24 8.02
C GLN A 23 -61.51 -9.32 7.16
N ALA A 24 -60.33 -9.86 6.84
CA ALA A 24 -59.40 -9.32 5.85
C ALA A 24 -59.99 -9.37 4.42
N ILE A 25 -60.23 -8.20 3.83
CA ILE A 25 -60.33 -8.03 2.39
C ILE A 25 -58.90 -8.08 1.84
N GLY A 26 -58.65 -9.01 0.92
CA GLY A 26 -57.31 -9.30 0.41
C GLY A 26 -56.64 -8.07 -0.21
N SER A 27 -55.62 -7.54 0.46
CA SER A 27 -54.62 -6.68 -0.14
C SER A 27 -53.96 -7.41 -1.31
N PRO A 28 -53.65 -6.76 -2.44
CA PRO A 28 -52.75 -7.38 -3.41
C PRO A 28 -51.43 -7.66 -2.67
N ASN A 29 -51.12 -8.94 -2.48
CA ASN A 29 -49.81 -9.37 -2.00
C ASN A 29 -48.80 -8.97 -3.08
N LEU A 30 -48.23 -7.78 -2.94
CA LEU A 30 -46.97 -7.44 -3.57
C LEU A 30 -45.94 -8.33 -2.89
N SER A 31 -45.69 -9.49 -3.50
CA SER A 31 -44.53 -10.30 -3.16
C SER A 31 -43.31 -9.36 -3.19
N PRO A 32 -42.44 -9.36 -2.18
CA PRO A 32 -41.21 -8.58 -2.23
C PRO A 32 -40.52 -8.83 -3.56
N ALA A 33 -40.16 -7.76 -4.29
CA ALA A 33 -39.32 -7.91 -5.47
C ALA A 33 -38.10 -8.75 -5.06
N PRO A 34 -37.67 -9.73 -5.87
CA PRO A 34 -36.42 -10.43 -5.60
C PRO A 34 -35.35 -9.39 -5.29
N ALA A 35 -34.68 -9.53 -4.13
CA ALA A 35 -33.55 -8.68 -3.82
C ALA A 35 -32.60 -8.73 -5.03
N PRO A 36 -32.03 -7.58 -5.48
CA PRO A 36 -31.04 -7.59 -6.52
C PRO A 36 -30.05 -8.72 -6.25
N GLY A 37 -29.81 -9.56 -7.25
CA GLY A 37 -28.77 -10.59 -7.14
C GLY A 37 -27.44 -9.94 -6.75
N PRO A 38 -26.49 -10.69 -6.16
CA PRO A 38 -25.20 -10.12 -5.80
C PRO A 38 -24.62 -9.38 -7.00
N GLU A 39 -24.39 -8.08 -6.85
CA GLU A 39 -23.66 -7.29 -7.85
C GLU A 39 -22.21 -7.76 -7.83
N TYR A 40 -21.93 -8.80 -8.62
CA TYR A 40 -20.57 -9.24 -8.87
C TYR A 40 -19.83 -8.11 -9.54
N THR A 41 -18.66 -7.81 -9.02
CA THR A 41 -17.84 -6.74 -9.55
C THR A 41 -16.85 -7.30 -10.53
N ASN A 42 -16.93 -6.79 -11.75
CA ASN A 42 -15.96 -7.05 -12.77
C ASN A 42 -14.65 -6.34 -12.41
N LEU A 43 -13.64 -7.10 -12.03
CA LEU A 43 -12.33 -6.56 -11.61
C LEU A 43 -11.62 -5.86 -12.77
N ALA A 44 -11.72 -6.40 -13.99
CA ALA A 44 -11.08 -5.79 -15.16
C ALA A 44 -11.70 -4.42 -15.46
N GLU A 45 -13.03 -4.34 -15.46
CA GLU A 45 -13.75 -3.08 -15.65
C GLU A 45 -13.46 -2.09 -14.52
N LEU A 46 -13.45 -2.55 -13.27
CA LEU A 46 -13.10 -1.72 -12.11
C LEU A 46 -11.68 -1.13 -12.27
N LEU A 47 -10.68 -1.94 -12.66
CA LEU A 47 -9.31 -1.43 -12.84
C LEU A 47 -9.16 -0.56 -14.09
N SER A 48 -9.96 -0.79 -15.13
CA SER A 48 -9.92 -0.01 -16.37
C SER A 48 -10.54 1.37 -16.21
N VAL A 49 -11.63 1.48 -15.43
CA VAL A 49 -12.37 2.75 -15.27
C VAL A 49 -11.87 3.55 -14.08
N THR A 50 -11.40 2.87 -13.03
CA THR A 50 -11.15 3.50 -11.73
C THR A 50 -9.65 3.67 -11.51
N GLY A 51 -9.10 4.79 -11.97
CA GLY A 51 -7.72 5.20 -11.67
C GLY A 51 -6.67 4.76 -12.69
N PRO A 52 -5.41 5.21 -12.52
CA PRO A 52 -4.33 4.94 -13.48
C PRO A 52 -3.71 3.57 -13.21
N PHE A 53 -4.46 2.50 -13.51
CA PHE A 53 -4.05 1.10 -13.24
C PHE A 53 -3.87 0.28 -14.52
N HIS A 54 -3.84 0.93 -15.68
CA HIS A 54 -3.83 0.25 -16.98
C HIS A 54 -2.63 -0.67 -17.15
N THR A 55 -1.44 -0.24 -16.72
CA THR A 55 -0.21 -1.05 -16.83
C THR A 55 -0.32 -2.35 -16.05
N PHE A 56 -0.88 -2.28 -14.83
CA PHE A 56 -1.07 -3.49 -14.03
C PHE A 56 -2.17 -4.38 -14.61
N LEU A 57 -3.27 -3.78 -15.08
CA LEU A 57 -4.34 -4.51 -15.75
C LEU A 57 -3.82 -5.28 -16.98
N ASP A 58 -3.00 -4.65 -17.83
CA ASP A 58 -2.37 -5.31 -18.99
C ASP A 58 -1.53 -6.54 -18.58
N TYR A 59 -0.78 -6.43 -17.47
CA TYR A 59 -0.06 -7.58 -16.90
C TYR A 59 -1.00 -8.68 -16.40
N LEU A 60 -2.09 -8.32 -15.73
CA LEU A 60 -3.08 -9.29 -15.26
C LEU A 60 -3.80 -10.02 -16.41
N GLU A 61 -4.11 -9.31 -17.49
CA GLU A 61 -4.78 -9.85 -18.68
C GLU A 61 -3.85 -10.75 -19.50
N SER A 62 -2.61 -10.32 -19.72
CA SER A 62 -1.60 -11.10 -20.46
C SER A 62 -1.20 -12.39 -19.74
N THR A 63 -1.18 -12.37 -18.40
CA THR A 63 -0.85 -13.55 -17.57
C THR A 63 -2.07 -14.40 -17.18
N LYS A 64 -3.29 -13.99 -17.53
CA LYS A 64 -4.57 -14.60 -17.12
C LYS A 64 -4.78 -14.66 -15.59
N VAL A 65 -4.08 -13.82 -14.84
CA VAL A 65 -4.27 -13.71 -13.39
C VAL A 65 -5.58 -12.99 -13.07
N ILE A 66 -6.05 -12.10 -13.95
CA ILE A 66 -7.36 -11.43 -13.78
C ILE A 66 -8.51 -12.44 -13.63
N ASP A 67 -8.48 -13.53 -14.39
CA ASP A 67 -9.50 -14.59 -14.33
C ASP A 67 -9.43 -15.35 -12.99
N THR A 68 -8.22 -15.54 -12.47
CA THR A 68 -7.99 -16.18 -11.16
C THR A 68 -8.57 -15.32 -10.04
N PHE A 69 -8.31 -14.01 -10.06
CA PHE A 69 -8.85 -13.06 -9.09
C PHE A 69 -10.36 -12.94 -9.18
N GLN A 70 -10.91 -12.89 -10.39
CA GLN A 70 -12.35 -12.85 -10.61
C GLN A 70 -13.02 -14.13 -10.09
N ASN A 71 -12.42 -15.29 -10.36
CA ASN A 71 -12.92 -16.57 -9.86
C ASN A 71 -12.90 -16.62 -8.32
N GLN A 72 -11.83 -16.15 -7.67
CA GLN A 72 -11.79 -16.05 -6.20
C GLN A 72 -12.97 -15.21 -5.70
N ALA A 73 -13.12 -13.99 -6.23
CA ALA A 73 -14.15 -13.06 -5.79
C ALA A 73 -15.57 -13.60 -5.95
N ASN A 74 -15.82 -14.40 -6.99
CA ASN A 74 -17.15 -14.87 -7.34
C ASN A 74 -17.51 -16.20 -6.65
N THR A 75 -16.53 -17.07 -6.40
CA THR A 75 -16.80 -18.46 -6.02
C THR A 75 -16.48 -18.78 -4.56
N THR A 76 -15.60 -18.01 -3.91
CA THR A 76 -15.20 -18.27 -2.52
C THR A 76 -15.93 -17.35 -1.55
N LYS A 77 -16.11 -17.84 -0.32
CA LYS A 77 -16.61 -17.03 0.80
C LYS A 77 -15.51 -16.20 1.47
N GLU A 78 -14.25 -16.45 1.13
CA GLU A 78 -13.11 -15.74 1.70
C GLU A 78 -12.97 -14.33 1.11
N GLY A 79 -13.39 -14.14 -0.15
CA GLY A 79 -13.19 -12.89 -0.88
C GLY A 79 -11.73 -12.68 -1.29
N ILE A 80 -11.41 -11.45 -1.66
CA ILE A 80 -10.09 -11.08 -2.18
C ILE A 80 -9.71 -9.64 -1.80
N THR A 81 -8.41 -9.43 -1.58
CA THR A 81 -7.81 -8.10 -1.42
C THR A 81 -6.72 -7.91 -2.47
N LEU A 82 -6.84 -6.87 -3.31
CA LEU A 82 -5.87 -6.52 -4.34
C LEU A 82 -5.11 -5.26 -3.95
N PHE A 83 -3.79 -5.29 -4.07
CA PHE A 83 -2.89 -4.15 -3.95
C PHE A 83 -2.45 -3.73 -5.34
N VAL A 84 -2.98 -2.62 -5.83
CA VAL A 84 -2.83 -2.19 -7.23
C VAL A 84 -1.84 -1.04 -7.32
N PRO A 85 -0.67 -1.23 -7.95
CA PRO A 85 0.25 -0.14 -8.20
C PRO A 85 -0.29 0.80 -9.28
N LYS A 86 -0.11 2.11 -9.09
CA LYS A 86 -0.37 3.10 -10.14
C LYS A 86 0.57 2.91 -11.33
N ASP A 87 0.18 3.36 -12.51
CA ASP A 87 1.04 3.42 -13.71
C ASP A 87 2.36 4.14 -13.41
N SER A 88 2.31 5.24 -12.65
CA SER A 88 3.49 5.98 -12.21
C SER A 88 4.46 5.16 -11.33
N ALA A 89 4.00 4.11 -10.65
CA ALA A 89 4.84 3.21 -9.87
C ALA A 89 5.73 2.36 -10.79
N PHE A 90 5.17 1.88 -11.91
CA PHE A 90 5.94 1.15 -12.93
C PHE A 90 6.96 2.06 -13.61
N SER A 91 6.57 3.29 -13.95
CA SER A 91 7.50 4.26 -14.57
C SER A 91 8.67 4.63 -13.66
N LYS A 92 8.50 4.58 -12.33
CA LYS A 92 9.55 4.85 -11.34
C LYS A 92 10.43 3.63 -11.04
N LEU A 93 10.00 2.43 -11.43
CA LEU A 93 10.73 1.20 -11.19
C LEU A 93 11.87 1.05 -12.21
N LYS A 94 13.02 1.65 -11.90
CA LYS A 94 14.23 1.56 -12.77
C LYS A 94 14.95 0.22 -12.62
N LYS A 95 15.06 -0.26 -11.38
CA LYS A 95 15.66 -1.56 -11.03
C LYS A 95 14.94 -2.13 -9.80
N PRO A 96 14.73 -3.45 -9.74
CA PRO A 96 14.93 -4.43 -10.81
C PRO A 96 13.96 -4.24 -11.99
N SER A 97 14.34 -4.67 -13.20
CA SER A 97 13.49 -4.53 -14.40
C SER A 97 12.51 -5.69 -14.52
N LEU A 98 11.23 -5.38 -14.71
CA LEU A 98 10.19 -6.39 -14.95
C LEU A 98 10.30 -7.04 -16.34
N SER A 99 10.93 -6.37 -17.30
CA SER A 99 11.08 -6.89 -18.67
C SER A 99 12.03 -8.10 -18.76
N ASN A 100 12.83 -8.34 -17.72
CA ASN A 100 13.73 -9.49 -17.64
C ASN A 100 13.07 -10.74 -17.05
N LEU A 101 11.81 -10.64 -16.62
CA LEU A 101 11.10 -11.76 -16.00
C LEU A 101 10.61 -12.76 -17.05
N THR A 102 10.65 -14.04 -16.69
CA THR A 102 9.92 -15.06 -17.46
C THR A 102 8.41 -14.87 -17.31
N ALA A 103 7.63 -15.49 -18.21
CA ALA A 103 6.18 -15.45 -18.12
C ALA A 103 5.65 -15.97 -16.76
N ASP A 104 6.26 -17.04 -16.23
CA ASP A 104 5.90 -17.61 -14.94
C ASP A 104 6.26 -16.67 -13.77
N GLN A 105 7.43 -16.02 -13.83
CA GLN A 105 7.81 -15.02 -12.83
C GLN A 105 6.88 -13.82 -12.86
N LEU A 106 6.52 -13.32 -14.05
CA LEU A 106 5.58 -12.22 -14.18
C LEU A 106 4.19 -12.60 -13.65
N LYS A 107 3.72 -13.83 -13.89
CA LYS A 107 2.49 -14.37 -13.32
C LYS A 107 2.55 -14.42 -11.79
N SER A 108 3.64 -14.95 -11.21
CA SER A 108 3.83 -14.97 -9.76
C SER A 108 3.90 -13.57 -9.16
N LEU A 109 4.52 -12.60 -9.85
CA LEU A 109 4.53 -11.21 -9.44
C LEU A 109 3.12 -10.61 -9.43
N CYS A 110 2.29 -10.93 -10.41
CA CYS A 110 0.89 -10.51 -10.43
C CYS A 110 0.10 -11.12 -9.27
N LEU A 111 0.25 -12.42 -9.02
CA LEU A 111 -0.38 -13.12 -7.89
C LEU A 111 0.10 -12.56 -6.53
N PHE A 112 1.36 -12.13 -6.43
CA PHE A 112 1.91 -11.55 -5.21
C PHE A 112 1.22 -10.24 -4.78
N HIS A 113 0.55 -9.55 -5.71
CA HIS A 113 -0.18 -8.32 -5.43
C HIS A 113 -1.60 -8.56 -4.86
N ALA A 114 -1.96 -9.79 -4.50
CA ALA A 114 -3.28 -10.07 -3.92
C ALA A 114 -3.22 -11.05 -2.73
N LEU A 115 -4.18 -10.91 -1.81
CA LEU A 115 -4.41 -11.84 -0.71
C LEU A 115 -5.68 -12.66 -0.98
N PRO A 116 -5.69 -13.97 -0.67
CA PRO A 116 -6.84 -14.86 -0.88
C PRO A 116 -7.97 -14.69 0.14
N HIS A 117 -8.01 -13.54 0.83
CA HIS A 117 -9.06 -13.16 1.76
C HIS A 117 -9.39 -11.68 1.59
N TYR A 118 -10.64 -11.32 1.83
CA TYR A 118 -11.07 -9.95 1.98
C TYR A 118 -10.58 -9.37 3.31
N TYR A 119 -9.88 -8.24 3.23
CA TYR A 119 -9.48 -7.44 4.38
C TYR A 119 -9.93 -6.01 4.16
N SER A 120 -10.57 -5.43 5.17
CA SER A 120 -10.85 -4.00 5.23
C SER A 120 -9.60 -3.22 5.68
N LEU A 121 -9.62 -1.89 5.55
CA LEU A 121 -8.54 -1.03 6.08
C LEU A 121 -8.36 -1.20 7.59
N ALA A 122 -9.43 -1.47 8.34
CA ALA A 122 -9.36 -1.67 9.78
C ALA A 122 -8.63 -2.97 10.14
N ASP A 123 -8.72 -3.99 9.28
CA ASP A 123 -8.07 -5.30 9.52
C ASP A 123 -6.56 -5.21 9.37
N PHE A 124 -6.04 -4.28 8.58
CA PHE A 124 -4.59 -4.09 8.38
C PHE A 124 -3.84 -3.79 9.68
N LYS A 125 -4.49 -3.15 10.66
CA LYS A 125 -3.92 -2.94 12.00
C LYS A 125 -3.78 -4.26 12.79
N ASN A 126 -4.62 -5.24 12.53
CA ASN A 126 -4.47 -6.57 13.10
C ASN A 126 -3.41 -7.37 12.32
N LEU A 127 -3.40 -7.26 10.99
CA LEU A 127 -2.37 -7.89 10.14
C LEU A 127 -0.95 -7.45 10.51
N SER A 128 -0.77 -6.20 10.96
CA SER A 128 0.55 -5.72 11.40
C SER A 128 1.08 -6.41 12.65
N LYS A 129 0.23 -7.10 13.41
CA LYS A 129 0.61 -7.90 14.59
C LYS A 129 0.88 -9.36 14.27
N ILE A 130 0.34 -9.86 13.15
CA ILE A 130 0.40 -11.28 12.76
C ILE A 130 1.19 -11.52 11.47
N SER A 131 1.89 -10.50 10.96
CA SER A 131 2.76 -10.60 9.79
C SER A 131 3.91 -11.58 10.05
N PRO A 132 4.37 -12.34 9.04
CA PRO A 132 4.08 -12.20 7.60
C PRO A 132 2.75 -12.82 7.14
N VAL A 133 2.12 -12.21 6.13
CA VAL A 133 0.85 -12.67 5.51
C VAL A 133 1.12 -13.22 4.12
N TYR A 134 0.66 -14.43 3.83
CA TYR A 134 0.85 -15.07 2.53
C TYR A 134 -0.08 -14.51 1.45
N THR A 135 0.48 -14.30 0.27
CA THR A 135 -0.24 -13.82 -0.91
C THR A 135 -0.75 -14.98 -1.77
N PHE A 136 -1.48 -14.66 -2.84
CA PHE A 136 -1.91 -15.62 -3.86
C PHE A 136 -0.78 -16.37 -4.55
N ALA A 137 0.44 -15.81 -4.58
CA ALA A 137 1.58 -16.48 -5.18
C ALA A 137 2.03 -17.71 -4.35
N GLY A 138 1.70 -17.74 -3.06
CA GLY A 138 1.94 -18.87 -2.17
C GLY A 138 3.40 -19.08 -1.79
N GLY A 139 3.66 -19.66 -0.61
CA GLY A 139 5.01 -19.93 -0.11
C GLY A 139 5.64 -18.77 0.66
N GLU A 140 6.70 -19.07 1.41
CA GLU A 140 7.27 -18.17 2.42
C GLU A 140 7.86 -16.89 1.83
N LEU A 141 8.52 -17.00 0.68
CA LEU A 141 9.16 -15.89 -0.05
C LEU A 141 8.16 -15.02 -0.84
N TYR A 142 6.87 -15.35 -0.78
CA TYR A 142 5.76 -14.57 -1.35
C TYR A 142 4.82 -14.07 -0.25
N SER A 143 5.40 -13.61 0.85
CA SER A 143 4.68 -12.99 1.96
C SER A 143 4.83 -11.46 1.98
N LEU A 144 3.85 -10.80 2.59
CA LEU A 144 3.81 -9.36 2.83
C LEU A 144 3.78 -9.09 4.33
N ASN A 145 4.55 -8.09 4.75
CA ASN A 145 4.51 -7.55 6.10
C ASN A 145 3.69 -6.26 6.11
N PHE A 146 2.81 -6.14 7.09
CA PHE A 146 1.99 -4.96 7.32
C PHE A 146 2.55 -4.18 8.49
N THR A 147 2.64 -2.86 8.35
CA THR A 147 2.98 -1.97 9.46
C THR A 147 2.04 -0.79 9.48
N ASP A 148 1.71 -0.29 10.68
CA ASP A 148 0.96 0.95 10.85
C ASP A 148 1.92 2.02 11.33
N VAL A 149 2.07 3.08 10.54
CA VAL A 149 2.89 4.24 10.89
C VAL A 149 1.97 5.44 10.98
N SER A 150 1.64 5.85 12.20
CA SER A 150 0.79 7.01 12.48
C SER A 150 -0.57 6.95 11.75
N GLY A 151 -1.19 5.77 11.67
CA GLY A 151 -2.48 5.56 11.00
C GLY A 151 -2.40 5.41 9.48
N THR A 152 -1.19 5.38 8.90
CA THR A 152 -0.97 4.99 7.49
C THR A 152 -0.46 3.56 7.45
N VAL A 153 -1.12 2.71 6.65
CA VAL A 153 -0.70 1.33 6.46
C VAL A 153 0.41 1.25 5.41
N HIS A 154 1.50 0.60 5.78
CA HIS A 154 2.62 0.26 4.92
C HIS A 154 2.68 -1.25 4.67
N LEU A 155 3.04 -1.61 3.45
CA LEU A 155 3.33 -2.98 3.02
C LEU A 155 4.80 -3.11 2.69
N THR A 156 5.41 -4.19 3.17
CA THR A 156 6.81 -4.50 2.93
C THR A 156 6.99 -5.92 2.40
N SER A 157 7.76 -6.06 1.30
CA SER A 157 8.11 -7.33 0.65
C SER A 157 9.62 -7.65 0.72
N GLY A 158 10.36 -6.96 1.60
CA GLY A 158 11.83 -6.92 1.59
C GLY A 158 12.36 -5.91 0.58
N TRP A 159 12.10 -6.15 -0.71
CA TRP A 159 12.52 -5.27 -1.81
C TRP A 159 11.77 -3.96 -1.87
N THR A 160 10.48 -3.99 -1.51
CA THR A 160 9.60 -2.83 -1.62
C THR A 160 9.03 -2.50 -0.27
N ASN A 161 9.11 -1.23 0.13
CA ASN A 161 8.29 -0.64 1.18
C ASN A 161 7.41 0.43 0.52
N THR A 162 6.09 0.25 0.61
CA THR A 162 5.08 1.10 -0.01
C THR A 162 3.94 1.36 0.96
N LYS A 163 3.22 2.47 0.78
CA LYS A 163 2.01 2.76 1.56
C LYS A 163 0.75 2.45 0.76
N VAL A 164 -0.32 2.11 1.46
CA VAL A 164 -1.68 2.17 0.91
C VAL A 164 -2.07 3.63 0.79
N SER A 165 -2.22 4.10 -0.44
CA SER A 165 -2.46 5.52 -0.75
C SER A 165 -3.93 5.85 -0.93
N SER A 166 -4.77 4.88 -1.31
CA SER A 166 -6.22 5.05 -1.47
C SER A 166 -6.94 3.70 -1.43
N ALA A 167 -8.21 3.71 -1.03
CA ALA A 167 -9.13 2.58 -1.20
C ALA A 167 -10.03 2.85 -2.40
N VAL A 168 -9.79 2.13 -3.49
CA VAL A 168 -10.60 2.19 -4.71
C VAL A 168 -11.93 1.49 -4.45
N ARG A 169 -11.85 0.36 -3.74
CA ARG A 169 -13.00 -0.39 -3.27
C ARG A 169 -12.69 -1.08 -1.96
N ALA A 170 -13.64 -1.12 -1.04
CA ALA A 170 -13.51 -1.81 0.24
C ALA A 170 -14.87 -2.40 0.64
N THR A 171 -15.42 -3.26 -0.24
CA THR A 171 -16.75 -3.85 -0.06
C THR A 171 -16.68 -5.33 -0.37
N TYR A 172 -16.98 -6.16 0.62
CA TYR A 172 -16.98 -7.60 0.46
C TYR A 172 -17.84 -8.03 -0.76
N PRO A 173 -17.35 -8.95 -1.62
CA PRO A 173 -16.17 -9.81 -1.42
C PRO A 173 -14.84 -9.25 -1.93
N VAL A 174 -14.77 -7.99 -2.40
CA VAL A 174 -13.57 -7.43 -3.04
C VAL A 174 -13.09 -6.16 -2.35
N ALA A 175 -11.83 -6.16 -1.95
CA ALA A 175 -11.09 -4.95 -1.61
C ALA A 175 -10.03 -4.66 -2.67
N VAL A 176 -9.91 -3.39 -3.08
CA VAL A 176 -8.90 -2.89 -4.01
C VAL A 176 -8.26 -1.65 -3.40
N TYR A 177 -6.96 -1.76 -3.13
CA TYR A 177 -6.15 -0.73 -2.48
C TYR A 177 -5.05 -0.27 -3.42
N GLN A 178 -4.98 1.04 -3.63
CA GLN A 178 -3.93 1.65 -4.43
C GLN A 178 -2.62 1.73 -3.65
N VAL A 179 -1.52 1.28 -4.25
CA VAL A 179 -0.17 1.40 -3.68
C VAL A 179 0.73 2.30 -4.54
N ASP A 180 1.72 2.94 -3.90
CA ASP A 180 2.61 3.91 -4.56
C ASP A 180 3.81 3.27 -5.26
N LYS A 181 4.15 2.01 -4.93
CA LYS A 181 5.23 1.23 -5.55
C LYS A 181 4.74 -0.18 -5.89
N VAL A 182 5.35 -0.77 -6.93
CA VAL A 182 5.15 -2.17 -7.31
C VAL A 182 5.74 -3.06 -6.22
N LEU A 183 4.99 -4.04 -5.72
CA LEU A 183 5.46 -5.02 -4.75
C LEU A 183 6.34 -6.06 -5.45
N LEU A 184 7.54 -6.28 -4.94
CA LEU A 184 8.54 -7.16 -5.54
C LEU A 184 8.87 -8.30 -4.57
N PRO A 185 8.56 -9.57 -4.91
CA PRO A 185 8.80 -10.69 -4.00
C PRO A 185 10.27 -11.15 -4.02
N GLU A 186 10.79 -11.49 -2.84
CA GLU A 186 12.15 -12.05 -2.68
C GLU A 186 12.33 -13.36 -3.47
N ALA A 187 11.25 -14.13 -3.68
CA ALA A 187 11.29 -15.35 -4.48
C ALA A 187 11.79 -15.15 -5.93
N ILE A 188 11.56 -13.96 -6.49
CA ILE A 188 11.93 -13.64 -7.88
C ILE A 188 13.26 -12.88 -7.94
N PHE A 189 13.45 -11.95 -6.99
CA PHE A 189 14.58 -11.02 -7.03
C PHE A 189 15.74 -11.43 -6.11
N GLY A 190 15.58 -12.49 -5.31
CA GLY A 190 16.54 -12.92 -4.30
C GLY A 190 16.41 -12.14 -3.00
N THR A 191 17.30 -12.38 -2.03
CA THR A 191 17.36 -11.63 -0.76
C THR A 191 18.49 -10.60 -0.73
N ASP A 192 19.37 -10.61 -1.73
CA ASP A 192 20.46 -9.65 -1.88
C ASP A 192 19.97 -8.39 -2.61
N ILE A 193 19.58 -7.38 -1.84
CA ILE A 193 19.05 -6.13 -2.37
C ILE A 193 20.23 -5.22 -2.75
N PRO A 194 20.38 -4.83 -4.03
CA PRO A 194 21.44 -3.94 -4.45
C PRO A 194 21.28 -2.57 -3.78
N PRO A 195 22.39 -1.90 -3.42
CA PRO A 195 22.33 -0.57 -2.82
C PRO A 195 21.57 0.38 -3.74
N THR A 196 20.54 1.04 -3.19
CA THR A 196 19.77 2.04 -3.93
C THR A 196 20.71 3.17 -4.35
N PRO A 197 20.74 3.59 -5.63
CA PRO A 197 21.56 4.71 -6.05
C PRO A 197 21.20 5.95 -5.23
N ALA A 198 22.21 6.60 -4.64
CA ALA A 198 22.01 7.84 -3.90
C ALA A 198 21.30 8.87 -4.79
N PRO A 199 20.44 9.75 -4.22
CA PRO A 199 19.81 10.82 -4.98
C PRO A 199 20.89 11.64 -5.67
N VAL A 200 20.85 11.69 -7.00
CA VAL A 200 21.68 12.61 -7.77
C VAL A 200 21.18 14.01 -7.43
N VAL A 201 21.99 14.77 -6.70
CA VAL A 201 21.82 16.22 -6.58
C VAL A 201 22.11 16.77 -7.97
N ASP A 202 21.05 17.17 -8.69
CA ASP A 202 21.17 17.92 -9.94
C ASP A 202 21.88 19.24 -9.59
N ILE A 203 23.17 19.31 -9.89
CA ILE A 203 23.89 20.58 -9.89
C ILE A 203 23.36 21.31 -11.11
N ALA A 204 22.59 22.38 -10.87
CA ALA A 204 22.12 23.29 -11.90
C ALA A 204 23.29 23.73 -12.79
N PRO A 205 23.09 23.87 -14.12
CA PRO A 205 24.16 24.37 -14.99
C PRO A 205 24.39 25.85 -14.67
N ASP A 206 25.59 26.16 -14.18
CA ASP A 206 26.05 27.53 -14.05
C ASP A 206 26.10 28.20 -15.44
N ALA A 207 25.60 29.42 -15.49
CA ALA A 207 25.46 30.22 -16.69
C ALA A 207 26.80 30.80 -17.16
N ASP A 208 26.99 30.72 -18.48
CA ASP A 208 27.63 31.69 -19.38
C ASP A 208 28.97 32.34 -18.99
N SER A 209 29.98 32.07 -19.81
CA SER A 209 31.29 32.76 -19.83
C SER A 209 31.45 33.42 -21.20
N PRO A 210 32.02 34.62 -21.33
CA PRO A 210 32.52 35.11 -22.60
C PRO A 210 34.06 35.09 -22.70
N ASP A 211 34.49 34.76 -23.91
CA ASP A 211 35.84 34.54 -24.49
C ASP A 211 36.89 35.66 -24.38
N ALA A 212 38.17 35.26 -24.45
CA ALA A 212 39.26 35.79 -25.31
C ALA A 212 40.59 35.04 -24.97
N ASP A 213 41.14 34.14 -25.79
CA ASP A 213 41.92 34.28 -27.03
C ASP A 213 43.46 34.42 -26.87
N ASN A 214 44.16 33.54 -27.59
CA ASN A 214 45.53 33.56 -28.16
C ASN A 214 46.82 33.26 -27.34
N GLY A 215 47.56 32.22 -27.77
CA GLY A 215 48.99 32.37 -28.09
C GLY A 215 50.05 31.31 -27.65
N LYS A 216 50.14 30.18 -28.39
CA LYS A 216 51.38 29.63 -29.04
C LYS A 216 52.57 29.00 -28.25
N ALA A 217 52.93 27.79 -28.72
CA ALA A 217 54.25 27.10 -28.85
C ALA A 217 54.77 26.06 -27.81
N ILE A 218 54.97 24.84 -28.33
CA ILE A 218 55.77 23.65 -27.90
C ILE A 218 57.24 23.86 -28.39
N PRO A 219 58.38 23.29 -27.84
CA PRO A 219 58.62 21.85 -27.59
C PRO A 219 59.58 21.34 -26.45
N VAL A 220 59.43 20.02 -26.17
CA VAL A 220 60.44 18.95 -25.93
C VAL A 220 61.27 18.91 -24.63
N ALA A 221 61.05 17.87 -23.80
CA ALA A 221 61.98 16.73 -23.56
C ALA A 221 61.57 15.92 -22.30
N SER A 222 61.48 14.58 -22.41
CA SER A 222 61.44 13.60 -21.30
C SER A 222 62.90 13.35 -20.79
N PRO A 223 63.19 12.71 -19.62
CA PRO A 223 62.64 11.41 -19.17
C PRO A 223 62.38 11.24 -17.64
N ASP A 224 61.85 10.05 -17.33
CA ASP A 224 61.58 9.38 -16.06
C ASP A 224 62.31 9.87 -14.78
N SER A 225 61.56 9.94 -13.66
CA SER A 225 61.71 9.00 -12.54
C SER A 225 60.82 9.37 -11.34
N THR A 226 60.41 8.33 -10.64
CA THR A 226 59.53 8.29 -9.48
C THR A 226 60.15 8.81 -8.18
N SER A 227 59.28 9.35 -7.32
CA SER A 227 59.26 9.28 -5.85
C SER A 227 59.45 10.58 -5.04
N LEU A 228 58.42 10.80 -4.22
CA LEU A 228 58.32 11.47 -2.92
C LEU A 228 59.03 12.81 -2.66
N SER A 229 58.21 13.84 -2.38
CA SER A 229 58.03 14.44 -1.03
C SER A 229 57.90 15.97 -1.09
N SER A 230 56.77 16.51 -0.63
CA SER A 230 56.73 17.51 0.45
C SER A 230 55.31 18.06 0.69
N SER A 231 54.75 17.62 1.82
CA SER A 231 54.05 18.38 2.85
C SER A 231 53.25 19.64 2.51
N HIS A 232 51.92 19.58 2.72
CA HIS A 232 51.22 20.52 3.61
C HIS A 232 50.06 19.83 4.34
N ARG A 233 49.96 20.15 5.63
CA ARG A 233 49.08 19.56 6.66
C ARG A 233 47.70 20.20 6.61
N MET A 234 46.64 19.42 6.84
CA MET A 234 45.65 19.69 7.89
C MET A 234 44.73 18.50 8.11
N MET A 235 44.81 17.94 9.31
CA MET A 235 43.96 16.87 9.83
C MET A 235 42.72 17.48 10.51
N THR A 236 41.53 16.95 10.24
CA THR A 236 40.37 17.01 11.15
C THR A 236 39.50 15.78 10.86
N TRP A 237 39.65 14.75 11.70
CA TRP A 237 38.72 13.63 11.80
C TRP A 237 37.92 13.80 13.08
N GLY A 238 36.61 14.01 12.94
CA GLY A 238 35.66 14.04 14.04
C GLY A 238 35.24 12.62 14.42
N VAL A 239 35.62 12.20 15.62
CA VAL A 239 35.09 11.03 16.33
C VAL A 239 33.75 11.44 16.95
N SER A 240 32.69 10.64 16.80
CA SER A 240 31.43 10.84 17.53
C SER A 240 31.04 9.58 18.29
N ASN A 241 30.89 9.79 19.61
CA ASN A 241 30.56 8.83 20.65
C ASN A 241 29.15 8.23 20.51
N ASN A 242 29.02 6.93 20.83
CA ASN A 242 27.77 6.34 21.31
C ASN A 242 27.99 5.82 22.74
N LEU A 243 27.27 6.41 23.71
CA LEU A 243 27.27 6.03 25.12
C LEU A 243 26.15 5.00 25.35
N PHE A 244 26.50 3.76 25.70
CA PHE A 244 25.56 2.77 26.22
C PHE A 244 25.64 2.74 27.74
N LEU A 245 24.52 2.99 28.42
CA LEU A 245 24.39 2.88 29.88
C LEU A 245 23.59 1.61 30.20
N ALA A 246 24.28 0.59 30.70
CA ALA A 246 23.69 -0.65 31.21
C ALA A 246 23.44 -0.50 32.72
N ILE A 247 22.20 -0.67 33.16
CA ILE A 247 21.85 -0.81 34.57
C ILE A 247 21.42 -2.27 34.79
N ALA A 248 22.31 -3.04 35.41
CA ALA A 248 22.01 -4.37 35.94
C ALA A 248 21.67 -4.23 37.42
N GLY A 249 20.43 -4.55 37.80
CA GLY A 249 19.99 -4.65 39.19
C GLY A 249 19.67 -6.10 39.52
N GLY A 250 20.55 -6.75 40.27
CA GLY A 250 20.30 -8.07 40.84
C GLY A 250 19.31 -7.98 42.01
N PHE A 251 18.36 -8.90 42.07
CA PHE A 251 17.50 -9.09 43.23
C PHE A 251 17.84 -10.45 43.85
N LEU A 252 18.47 -10.39 45.02
CA LEU A 252 18.81 -11.52 45.87
C LEU A 252 17.66 -11.76 46.85
N MET A 253 17.35 -13.04 47.06
CA MET A 253 16.36 -13.57 48.00
C MET A 253 16.57 -13.06 49.44
N PHE A 254 15.48 -12.88 50.21
CA PHE A 254 15.32 -13.44 51.56
C PHE A 254 13.91 -13.13 52.13
N LEU A 255 13.29 -14.21 52.62
CA LEU A 255 12.12 -14.36 53.52
C LEU A 255 10.71 -13.97 53.04
#